data_AF-A0A7C5EE69-F1
#
_entry.id   AF-A0A7C5EE69-F1
#
_cell.length_a   1.000
_cell.length_b   1.000
_cell.length_c   1.000
_cell.angle_alpha   90.00
_cell.angle_beta   90.00
_cell.angle_gamma   90.00
#
_symmetry.space_group_name_H-M   'P 1'
#
loop_
_entity.id
_entity.type
_entity.pdbx_description
1 polymer ?
#
loop_
_entity_poly.entity_id
_entity_poly.type
_entity_poly.pdbx_seq_one_letter_code
_entity_poly.pdbx_strand_id
1 'polypeptide(L)' 'MLEIGATEHFLKWIYAVYMPTLHTVLGPHAYMFQRYGVSPYDDVDAAVEKLQLRAPHLARLLKEVAYKAL' A
#
# COMPACT_ATOMS: atom_id res chain seq x y z
N MET A 1 32.64 0.17 5.53
CA MET A 1 31.41 0.93 5.85
C MET A 1 30.93 1.66 4.58
N LEU A 2 30.57 0.90 3.55
CA LEU A 2 30.13 1.39 2.23
C LEU A 2 29.14 0.41 1.56
N GLU A 3 29.07 -0.84 2.03
CA GLU A 3 28.17 -1.87 1.51
C GLU A 3 26.73 -1.80 2.05
N ILE A 4 26.50 -1.20 3.23
CA ILE A 4 25.16 -1.17 3.85
C ILE A 4 24.23 -0.15 3.15
N GLY A 5 24.75 0.99 2.69
CA GLY A 5 23.93 2.00 2.01
C GLY A 5 23.43 1.58 0.62
N ALA A 6 24.21 0.76 -0.10
CA ALA A 6 23.83 0.24 -1.41
C ALA A 6 22.69 -0.79 -1.30
N THR A 7 22.69 -1.61 -0.25
CA THR A 7 21.66 -2.62 0.00
C THR A 7 20.37 -2.00 0.51
N GLU A 8 20.41 -0.98 1.36
CA GLU A 8 19.20 -0.26 1.81
C GLU A 8 18.49 0.46 0.66
N HIS A 9 19.25 1.15 -0.20
CA HIS A 9 18.69 1.81 -1.38
C HIS A 9 18.10 0.79 -2.37
N PHE A 10 18.81 -0.33 -2.58
CA PHE A 10 18.33 -1.42 -3.43
C PHE A 10 17.05 -2.07 -2.86
N LEU A 11 17.01 -2.36 -1.56
CA LEU A 11 15.84 -2.91 -0.88
C LEU A 11 14.66 -1.95 -0.97
N LYS A 12 14.89 -0.65 -0.75
CA LYS A 12 13.84 0.37 -0.88
C LYS A 12 13.33 0.50 -2.31
N TRP A 13 14.20 0.36 -3.30
CA TRP A 13 13.83 0.35 -4.71
C TRP A 13 13.01 -0.90 -5.06
N ILE A 14 13.45 -2.09 -4.65
CA ILE A 14 12.70 -3.34 -4.79
C ILE A 14 11.34 -3.20 -4.11
N TYR A 15 11.30 -2.68 -2.87
CA TYR A 15 10.07 -2.50 -2.11
C TYR A 15 9.10 -1.56 -2.83
N ALA A 16 9.57 -0.42 -3.34
CA ALA A 16 8.76 0.51 -4.13
C ALA A 16 8.26 -0.10 -5.44
N VAL A 17 9.03 -0.99 -6.08
CA VAL A 17 8.65 -1.69 -7.31
C VAL A 17 7.62 -2.80 -7.04
N TYR A 18 7.74 -3.47 -5.89
CA TYR A 18 6.89 -4.62 -5.53
C TYR A 18 5.64 -4.26 -4.73
N MET A 19 5.51 -3.02 -4.23
CA MET A 19 4.31 -2.59 -3.53
C MET A 19 3.20 -2.25 -4.54
N PRO A 20 2.15 -3.10 -4.64
CA PRO A 20 1.06 -2.81 -5.56
C PRO A 20 0.29 -1.58 -5.08
N THR A 21 -0.15 -0.75 -6.02
CA THR A 21 -1.07 0.36 -5.70
C THR A 21 -2.47 -0.19 -5.44
N LEU A 22 -3.31 0.59 -4.73
CA LEU A 22 -4.72 0.24 -4.59
C LEU A 22 -5.41 0.00 -5.94
N HIS A 23 -5.09 0.81 -6.95
CA HIS A 23 -5.62 0.65 -8.30
C HIS A 23 -5.17 -0.67 -8.94
N THR A 24 -3.95 -1.13 -8.67
CA THR A 24 -3.48 -2.44 -9.14
C THR A 24 -4.24 -3.59 -8.48
N VAL A 25 -4.54 -3.49 -7.18
CA VAL A 25 -5.20 -4.56 -6.41
C VAL A 25 -6.72 -4.58 -6.62
N LEU A 26 -7.36 -3.41 -6.60
CA LEU A 26 -8.81 -3.26 -6.56
C LEU A 26 -9.40 -2.69 -7.87
N GLY A 27 -8.55 -2.29 -8.82
CA GLY A 27 -8.98 -1.65 -10.05
C GLY A 27 -9.81 -0.38 -9.78
N PRO A 28 -10.96 -0.21 -10.44
CA PRO A 28 -11.79 0.98 -10.29
C PRO A 28 -12.37 1.15 -8.88
N HIS A 29 -12.44 0.10 -8.07
CA HIS A 29 -12.95 0.19 -6.71
C HIS A 29 -12.01 0.97 -5.76
N ALA A 30 -10.76 1.20 -6.16
CA ALA A 30 -9.80 2.01 -5.41
C ALA A 30 -10.28 3.46 -5.19
N TYR A 31 -11.08 4.02 -6.10
CA TYR A 31 -11.58 5.39 -5.98
C TYR A 31 -12.54 5.60 -4.80
N MET A 32 -13.18 4.54 -4.28
CA MET A 32 -14.04 4.65 -3.09
C MET A 32 -13.27 5.06 -1.83
N PHE A 33 -11.94 4.88 -1.81
CA PHE A 33 -11.09 5.23 -0.68
C PHE A 33 -10.74 6.73 -0.63
N GLN A 34 -10.97 7.49 -1.70
CA GLN A 34 -10.69 8.94 -1.74
C GLN A 34 -11.46 9.73 -0.69
N ARG A 35 -12.68 9.29 -0.34
CA ARG A 35 -13.47 9.92 0.74
C ARG A 35 -12.83 9.82 2.12
N TYR A 36 -11.86 8.92 2.28
CA TYR A 36 -11.07 8.76 3.50
C TYR A 36 -9.74 9.51 3.45
N GLY A 37 -9.41 10.16 2.34
CA GLY A 37 -8.12 10.84 2.11
C GLY A 37 -7.04 9.91 1.55
N VAL A 38 -7.43 8.79 0.94
CA VAL A 38 -6.52 7.80 0.35
C VAL A 38 -6.59 7.89 -1.17
N SER A 39 -5.43 8.02 -1.82
CA SER A 39 -5.33 8.03 -3.27
C SER A 39 -5.42 6.60 -3.84
N PRO A 40 -6.09 6.37 -4.96
CA PRO A 40 -6.05 5.07 -5.64
C PRO A 40 -4.64 4.67 -6.10
N TYR A 41 -3.70 5.62 -6.14
CA TYR A 41 -2.30 5.38 -6.48
C TYR A 41 -1.39 5.25 -5.25
N ASP A 42 -1.94 5.38 -4.04
CA ASP A 42 -1.18 5.02 -2.84
C ASP A 42 -0.85 3.52 -2.88
N ASP A 43 0.32 3.17 -2.37
CA ASP A 43 0.64 1.79 -2.04
C ASP A 43 -0.31 1.27 -0.96
N VAL A 44 -0.52 -0.05 -0.96
CA VAL A 44 -1.45 -0.69 -0.03
C VAL A 44 -1.12 -0.37 1.43
N ASP A 45 0.15 -0.34 1.81
CA ASP A 45 0.54 -0.10 3.21
C ASP A 45 0.24 1.34 3.64
N ALA A 46 0.59 2.34 2.83
CA ALA A 46 0.23 3.74 3.08
C ALA A 46 -1.29 3.95 3.14
N ALA A 47 -2.05 3.26 2.27
CA ALA A 47 -3.50 3.28 2.32
C ALA A 47 -4.05 2.69 3.62
N VAL A 48 -3.50 1.56 4.09
CA VAL A 48 -3.86 0.96 5.39
C VAL A 48 -3.57 1.93 6.53
N GLU A 49 -2.39 2.55 6.58
CA GLU A 49 -2.03 3.50 7.63
C GLU A 49 -3.01 4.67 7.70
N LYS A 50 -3.34 5.27 6.54
CA LYS A 50 -4.33 6.35 6.45
C LYS A 50 -5.72 5.88 6.87
N LEU A 51 -6.12 4.66 6.52
CA LEU A 51 -7.43 4.10 6.89
C LEU A 51 -7.51 3.71 8.37
N GLN A 52 -6.40 3.35 9.00
CA GLN A 52 -6.38 2.91 10.40
C GLN A 52 -6.97 3.98 11.33
N LEU A 53 -6.76 5.25 11.01
CA LEU A 53 -7.23 6.40 11.80
C LEU A 53 -8.72 6.71 11.63
N ARG A 54 -9.31 6.41 10.46
CA ARG A 54 -10.68 6.85 10.08
C ARG A 54 -11.66 5.71 9.86
N ALA A 55 -11.18 4.57 9.40
CA ALA A 55 -11.96 3.40 9.04
C ALA A 55 -11.13 2.11 9.23
N PRO A 56 -10.86 1.69 10.48
CA PRO A 56 -10.00 0.54 10.77
C PRO A 56 -10.52 -0.78 10.20
N HIS A 57 -11.84 -0.91 10.01
CA HIS A 57 -12.45 -2.06 9.35
C HIS A 57 -12.08 -2.15 7.86
N LEU A 58 -11.97 -1.00 7.17
CA LEU A 58 -11.49 -0.94 5.79
C LEU A 58 -10.01 -1.21 5.69
N ALA A 59 -9.20 -0.74 6.65
CA ALA A 59 -7.78 -1.09 6.73
C ALA A 59 -7.58 -2.61 6.85
N ARG A 60 -8.40 -3.28 7.70
CA ARG A 60 -8.37 -4.75 7.83
C ARG A 60 -8.81 -5.45 6.55
N LEU A 61 -9.92 -5.02 5.94
CA LEU A 61 -10.38 -5.58 4.68
C LEU A 61 -9.32 -5.45 3.58
N LEU A 62 -8.69 -4.29 3.48
CA LEU A 62 -7.66 -4.03 2.49
C LEU A 62 -6.44 -4.93 2.68
N LYS A 63 -6.00 -5.14 3.93
CA LYS A 63 -4.96 -6.13 4.26
C LYS A 63 -5.37 -7.53 3.81
N GLU A 64 -6.59 -7.96 4.14
CA GLU A 64 -7.07 -9.28 3.74
C GLU A 64 -7.10 -9.43 2.22
N VAL A 65 -7.59 -8.43 1.47
CA VAL A 65 -7.65 -8.51 0.01
C VAL A 65 -6.26 -8.48 -0.62
N ALA A 66 -5.36 -7.63 -0.15
CA ALA A 66 -4.03 -7.50 -0.73
C ALA A 66 -3.09 -8.68 -0.43
N TYR A 67 -3.14 -9.24 0.78
CA TYR A 67 -2.21 -10.30 1.21
C TYR A 67 -2.78 -11.71 1.10
N LYS A 68 -4.09 -11.88 0.88
CA LYS A 68 -4.73 -13.20 0.72
C LYS A 68 -5.04 -13.54 -0.75
N ALA A 69 -4.83 -12.59 -1.67
CA ALA A 69 -4.97 -12.80 -3.12
C ALA A 69 -3.67 -13.31 -3.79
N LEU A 70 -2.60 -13.49 -3.01
CA LEU A 70 -1.37 -14.22 -3.33
C LEU A 70 -1.43 -15.63 -2.76
#